data_AF-A0A2Z6S2M3-F1
#
_entry.id   AF-A0A2Z6S2M3-F1
#
_cell.length_a   1.000
_cell.length_b   1.000
_cell.length_c   1.000
_cell.angle_alpha   90.00
_cell.angle_beta   90.00
_cell.angle_gamma   90.00
#
_symmetry.space_group_name_H-M   'P 1'
#
loop_
_entity.id
_entity.type
_entity.pdbx_description
1 polymer ?
#
loop_
_entity_poly.entity_id
_entity_poly.type
_entity_poly.pdbx_seq_one_letter_code
_entity_poly.pdbx_strand_id
1 'polypeptide(L)'
;MKRSSAPLTDNKKLMIINLYNYFSGDNSRKEDHQKLTLHKQVTEVLGVAERTVASVVSDWNKRGDDTFTPHKTLGRPKSKPDENILELLRTKILDANKKAEQLSTPILQLNMDMNFLNGSFFGYFTIWVIILAKENVEIFFTKGNNEVPSCPEVFLDESYCHLHHTSRNTWVPHQGVILAPGHGPLVVIFGAIIVFRNGSSNKLHGELVPNSVHIWDPTIKPPENRGRKRNNAEEWNDVPNIVKDSNIVPNQVDYHGNFNAEIFEDLFSTLCQTLHEKYGPVNIHMDGANYHKRRVETIPSSSSKKQELIEWLNAHDIPFSSNLKRPELLELVRINKEKVPFACVKIAEQYEHELSFTPPYHCELQPIEGVWVVVKGEVACSSPHPNLLSVRNTLLEAFKRKITSQVILGLWRRALKNAKEYFKSDEDAQLIDDEFNDDSDSDEDHVI
;
A
#
# COMPACT_ATOMS: atom_id res chain seq x y z
N MET A 1 3.47 3.40 -10.05
CA MET A 1 3.00 4.62 -10.77
C MET A 1 1.90 5.28 -9.93
N LYS A 2 2.11 6.50 -9.41
CA LYS A 2 1.02 7.29 -8.82
C LYS A 2 0.09 7.72 -9.95
N ARG A 3 -1.14 7.20 -9.97
CA ARG A 3 -2.22 7.74 -10.81
C ARG A 3 -2.55 9.13 -10.27
N SER A 4 -2.30 10.17 -11.06
CA SER A 4 -2.97 11.45 -10.85
C SER A 4 -4.46 11.22 -11.10
N SER A 5 -5.28 11.29 -10.06
CA SER A 5 -6.75 11.31 -10.19
C SER A 5 -7.26 12.62 -10.77
N ALA A 6 -6.38 13.64 -10.91
CA ALA A 6 -6.74 14.89 -11.53
C ALA A 6 -6.92 14.72 -13.05
N PRO A 7 -8.03 15.22 -13.63
CA PRO A 7 -8.28 15.17 -15.06
C PRO A 7 -7.18 15.90 -15.85
N LEU A 8 -6.91 15.47 -17.08
CA LEU A 8 -5.95 16.17 -17.94
C LEU A 8 -6.46 17.58 -18.23
N THR A 9 -5.62 18.57 -17.96
CA THR A 9 -5.83 19.96 -18.40
C THR A 9 -5.81 20.04 -19.93
N ASP A 10 -6.51 21.00 -20.52
CA ASP A 10 -6.58 21.12 -21.98
C ASP A 10 -5.21 21.32 -22.63
N ASN A 11 -4.28 22.03 -21.99
CA ASN A 11 -2.88 22.12 -22.43
C ASN A 11 -2.18 20.76 -22.56
N LYS A 12 -2.48 19.82 -21.64
CA LYS A 12 -1.91 18.47 -21.69
C LYS A 12 -2.57 17.62 -22.78
N LYS A 13 -3.86 17.83 -23.04
CA LYS A 13 -4.55 17.19 -24.16
C LYS A 13 -4.01 17.71 -25.50
N LEU A 14 -3.74 19.01 -25.61
CA LEU A 14 -3.10 19.61 -26.78
C LEU A 14 -1.69 19.04 -27.01
N MET A 15 -0.90 18.84 -25.95
CA MET A 15 0.41 18.16 -26.04
C MET A 15 0.29 16.73 -26.58
N ILE A 16 -0.74 15.98 -26.18
CA ILE A 16 -1.04 14.65 -26.72
C ILE A 16 -1.31 14.72 -28.23
N ILE A 17 -2.14 15.68 -28.67
CA ILE A 17 -2.48 15.85 -30.09
C ILE A 17 -1.26 16.28 -30.92
N ASN A 18 -0.46 17.24 -30.44
CA ASN A 18 0.74 17.70 -31.14
C ASN A 18 1.74 16.56 -31.34
N LEU A 19 1.94 15.75 -30.30
CA LEU A 19 2.86 14.63 -30.38
C LEU A 19 2.30 13.48 -31.24
N TYR A 20 0.99 13.24 -31.19
CA TYR A 20 0.31 12.30 -32.07
C TYR A 20 0.46 12.70 -33.54
N ASN A 21 0.25 13.97 -33.89
CA ASN A 21 0.43 14.50 -35.24
C ASN A 21 1.89 14.43 -35.71
N TYR A 22 2.84 14.71 -34.82
CA TYR A 22 4.28 14.56 -35.09
C TYR A 22 4.63 13.12 -35.49
N PHE A 23 4.21 12.13 -34.68
CA PHE A 23 4.46 10.73 -35.00
C PHE A 23 3.64 10.21 -36.19
N SER A 24 2.45 10.78 -36.42
CA SER A 24 1.66 10.48 -37.62
C SER A 24 2.36 10.97 -38.90
N GLY A 25 3.06 12.10 -38.84
CA GLY A 25 3.88 12.61 -39.94
C GLY A 25 5.13 11.76 -40.21
N ASP A 26 5.83 11.33 -39.16
CA ASP A 26 7.07 10.54 -39.24
C ASP A 26 6.80 9.06 -39.62
N ASN A 27 5.65 8.53 -39.16
CA ASN A 27 4.70 7.68 -39.90
C ASN A 27 5.07 7.27 -41.32
N SER A 28 5.06 8.29 -42.17
CA SER A 28 5.03 8.22 -43.64
C SER A 28 6.40 8.00 -44.29
N ARG A 29 7.50 8.01 -43.51
CA ARG A 29 8.87 8.10 -44.04
C ARG A 29 9.78 6.88 -43.80
N LYS A 30 9.31 5.80 -43.18
CA LYS A 30 10.16 4.61 -42.91
C LYS A 30 9.40 3.29 -43.00
N GLU A 31 9.87 2.41 -43.90
CA GLU A 31 9.62 0.97 -43.95
C GLU A 31 10.50 0.28 -42.89
N ASP A 32 9.92 -0.37 -41.87
CA ASP A 32 10.44 -1.64 -41.34
C ASP A 32 9.61 -2.25 -40.18
N HIS A 33 9.73 -3.57 -40.08
CA HIS A 33 8.91 -4.51 -39.32
C HIS A 33 9.22 -4.59 -37.81
N GLN A 34 8.95 -3.52 -37.04
CA GLN A 34 8.77 -3.60 -35.57
C GLN A 34 8.18 -2.32 -34.93
N LYS A 35 7.20 -1.67 -35.57
CA LYS A 35 6.65 -0.39 -35.09
C LYS A 35 5.68 -0.55 -33.90
N LEU A 36 5.97 0.15 -32.80
CA LEU A 36 4.99 0.47 -31.75
C LEU A 36 3.82 1.26 -32.36
N THR A 37 2.61 1.08 -31.85
CA THR A 37 1.43 1.84 -32.31
C THR A 37 1.62 3.35 -32.02
N LEU A 38 1.00 4.22 -32.83
CA LEU A 38 1.06 5.68 -32.62
C LEU A 38 0.68 6.07 -31.18
N HIS A 39 -0.36 5.44 -30.63
CA HIS A 39 -0.78 5.69 -29.24
C HIS A 39 0.28 5.27 -28.23
N LYS A 40 0.99 4.16 -28.48
CA LYS A 40 2.05 3.67 -27.61
C LYS A 40 3.31 4.53 -27.68
N GLN A 41 3.66 5.07 -28.85
CA GLN A 41 4.72 6.07 -29.00
C GLN A 41 4.43 7.34 -28.20
N VAL A 42 3.20 7.86 -28.27
CA VAL A 42 2.76 9.03 -27.48
C VAL A 42 2.73 8.72 -25.97
N THR A 43 2.31 7.51 -25.61
CA THR A 43 2.27 7.02 -24.22
C THR A 43 3.66 6.98 -23.58
N GLU A 44 4.66 6.46 -24.30
CA GLU A 44 6.04 6.36 -23.80
C GLU A 44 6.66 7.74 -23.53
N VAL A 45 6.39 8.73 -24.39
CA VAL A 45 6.95 10.08 -24.24
C VAL A 45 6.26 10.87 -23.13
N LEU A 46 4.93 10.83 -23.05
CA LEU A 46 4.17 11.66 -22.10
C LEU A 46 3.90 10.97 -20.77
N GLY A 47 4.15 9.66 -20.65
CA GLY A 47 3.83 8.87 -19.46
C GLY A 47 2.32 8.83 -19.16
N VAL A 48 1.48 9.07 -20.17
CA VAL A 48 0.02 9.07 -20.08
C VAL A 48 -0.49 7.72 -20.58
N ALA A 49 -1.47 7.13 -19.88
CA ALA A 49 -2.01 5.82 -20.26
C ALA A 49 -2.52 5.78 -21.72
N GLU A 50 -2.25 4.69 -22.43
CA GLU A 50 -2.63 4.53 -23.86
C GLU A 50 -4.12 4.74 -24.10
N ARG A 51 -4.97 4.32 -23.16
CA ARG A 51 -6.42 4.54 -23.21
C ARG A 51 -6.80 6.02 -23.16
N THR A 52 -6.06 6.82 -22.40
CA THR A 52 -6.26 8.26 -22.31
C THR A 52 -5.82 8.95 -23.59
N VAL A 53 -4.69 8.55 -24.17
CA VAL A 53 -4.24 9.02 -25.49
C VAL A 53 -5.30 8.74 -26.55
N ALA A 54 -5.78 7.49 -26.63
CA ALA A 54 -6.82 7.09 -27.58
C ALA A 54 -8.12 7.89 -27.38
N SER A 55 -8.52 8.14 -26.13
CA SER A 55 -9.72 8.93 -25.82
C SER A 55 -9.58 10.39 -26.25
N VAL A 56 -8.42 11.03 -26.01
CA VAL A 56 -8.16 12.43 -26.39
C VAL A 56 -8.12 12.58 -27.91
N VAL A 57 -7.42 11.66 -28.60
CA VAL A 57 -7.37 11.63 -30.08
C VAL A 57 -8.76 11.39 -30.67
N SER A 58 -9.56 10.51 -30.07
CA SER A 58 -10.94 10.29 -30.52
C SER A 58 -11.85 11.50 -30.30
N ASP A 59 -11.67 12.25 -29.22
CA ASP A 59 -12.44 13.48 -28.95
C ASP A 59 -12.07 14.58 -29.94
N TRP A 60 -10.76 14.76 -30.19
CA TRP A 60 -10.23 15.69 -31.18
C TRP A 60 -10.71 15.36 -32.60
N ASN A 61 -10.61 14.10 -33.04
CA ASN A 61 -11.09 13.66 -34.35
C ASN A 61 -12.60 13.89 -34.57
N LYS A 62 -13.40 13.90 -33.50
CA LYS A 62 -14.85 14.13 -33.59
C LYS A 62 -15.21 15.60 -33.71
N ARG A 63 -14.38 16.51 -33.18
CA ARG A 63 -14.64 17.96 -33.13
C ARG A 63 -13.97 18.72 -34.27
N GLY A 64 -12.77 18.30 -34.66
CA GLY A 64 -12.00 18.94 -35.73
C GLY A 64 -11.41 20.30 -35.37
N ASP A 65 -11.35 20.64 -34.08
CA ASP A 65 -10.73 21.86 -33.55
C ASP A 65 -9.90 21.57 -32.29
N ASP A 66 -9.19 22.58 -31.79
CA ASP A 66 -8.32 22.49 -30.60
C ASP A 66 -9.10 22.52 -29.28
N THR A 67 -10.42 22.28 -29.31
CA THR A 67 -11.27 22.24 -28.12
C THR A 67 -11.51 20.80 -27.66
N PHE A 68 -11.61 20.61 -26.34
CA PHE A 68 -11.84 19.29 -25.74
C PHE A 68 -13.14 19.27 -24.96
N THR A 69 -13.79 18.11 -24.92
CA THR A 69 -14.96 17.91 -24.07
C THR A 69 -14.56 18.16 -22.60
N PRO A 70 -15.28 19.04 -21.88
CA PRO A 70 -15.06 19.24 -20.46
C PRO A 70 -15.18 17.90 -19.73
N HIS A 71 -14.27 17.65 -18.79
CA HIS A 71 -14.28 16.40 -18.05
C HIS A 71 -15.58 16.33 -17.25
N LYS A 72 -16.46 15.36 -17.57
CA LYS A 72 -17.55 15.01 -16.64
C LYS A 72 -16.88 14.45 -15.40
N THR A 73 -17.13 15.06 -14.25
CA THR A 73 -16.83 14.47 -12.95
C THR A 73 -17.70 13.22 -12.87
N LEU A 74 -17.13 12.05 -13.20
CA LEU A 74 -17.78 10.79 -12.91
C LEU A 74 -17.79 10.66 -11.40
N GLY A 75 -18.92 10.98 -10.79
CA GLY A 75 -19.18 10.66 -9.40
C GLY A 75 -19.02 9.16 -9.16
N ARG A 76 -18.83 8.81 -7.89
CA ARG A 76 -18.81 7.43 -7.40
C ARG A 76 -19.97 6.61 -8.02
N PRO A 77 -19.77 5.34 -8.39
CA PRO A 77 -20.86 4.50 -8.92
C PRO A 77 -22.09 4.56 -8.00
N LYS A 78 -23.28 4.71 -8.59
CA LYS A 78 -24.55 4.92 -7.88
C LYS A 78 -25.09 3.69 -7.11
N SER A 79 -24.42 2.54 -7.18
CA SER A 79 -24.87 1.35 -6.47
C SER A 79 -24.31 1.33 -5.05
N LYS A 80 -25.06 1.90 -4.09
CA LYS A 80 -24.88 1.59 -2.67
C LYS A 80 -25.61 0.27 -2.36
N PRO A 81 -25.05 -0.61 -1.51
CA PRO A 81 -25.81 -1.72 -0.96
C PRO A 81 -26.88 -1.19 0.02
N ASP A 82 -27.94 -1.97 0.24
CA ASP A 82 -28.98 -1.68 1.24
C ASP A 82 -28.35 -1.41 2.62
N GLU A 83 -28.91 -0.44 3.34
CA GLU A 83 -28.43 0.02 4.65
C GLU A 83 -28.34 -1.12 5.68
N ASN A 84 -29.27 -2.08 5.62
CA ASN A 84 -29.26 -3.28 6.46
C ASN A 84 -28.08 -4.21 6.17
N ILE A 85 -27.68 -4.32 4.89
CA ILE A 85 -26.52 -5.13 4.47
C ILE A 85 -25.23 -4.45 4.92
N LEU A 86 -25.21 -3.12 4.86
CA LEU A 86 -24.05 -2.31 5.22
C LEU A 86 -23.76 -2.41 6.73
N GLU A 87 -24.79 -2.40 7.57
CA GLU A 87 -24.64 -2.56 9.03
C GLU A 87 -24.24 -3.99 9.44
N LEU A 88 -24.78 -5.01 8.75
CA LEU A 88 -24.37 -6.40 8.94
C LEU A 88 -22.91 -6.64 8.54
N LEU A 89 -22.49 -6.05 7.41
CA LEU A 89 -21.11 -6.07 6.95
C LEU A 89 -20.19 -5.39 7.98
N ARG A 90 -20.55 -4.20 8.45
CA ARG A 90 -19.78 -3.46 9.47
C ARG A 90 -19.55 -4.27 10.73
N THR A 91 -20.62 -4.85 11.28
CA THR A 91 -20.53 -5.63 12.52
C THR A 91 -19.60 -6.83 12.38
N LYS A 92 -19.66 -7.54 11.25
CA LYS A 92 -18.81 -8.71 10.99
C LYS A 92 -17.35 -8.33 10.76
N ILE A 93 -17.11 -7.27 9.99
CA ILE A 93 -15.75 -6.82 9.68
C ILE A 93 -15.10 -6.27 10.97
N LEU A 94 -15.85 -5.59 11.84
CA LEU A 94 -15.39 -5.11 13.15
C LEU A 94 -14.99 -6.26 14.08
N ASP A 95 -15.81 -7.32 14.14
CA ASP A 95 -15.52 -8.49 14.98
C ASP A 95 -14.29 -9.26 14.49
N ALA A 96 -14.17 -9.43 13.17
CA ALA A 96 -13.00 -10.06 12.55
C ALA A 96 -11.73 -9.22 12.75
N ASN A 97 -11.81 -7.89 12.58
CA ASN A 97 -10.68 -6.99 12.81
C ASN A 97 -10.21 -7.01 14.27
N LYS A 98 -11.14 -7.00 15.25
CA LYS A 98 -10.81 -7.15 16.68
C LYS A 98 -10.12 -8.47 17.01
N LYS A 99 -10.37 -9.51 16.22
CA LYS A 99 -9.76 -10.84 16.35
C LYS A 99 -8.54 -11.04 15.45
N ALA A 100 -8.13 -10.00 14.71
CA ALA A 100 -7.08 -10.06 13.68
C ALA A 100 -7.33 -11.17 12.62
N GLU A 101 -8.60 -11.50 12.36
CA GLU A 101 -9.02 -12.44 11.33
C GLU A 101 -8.94 -11.76 9.96
N GLN A 102 -8.59 -12.52 8.92
CA GLN A 102 -8.64 -11.98 7.56
C GLN A 102 -10.10 -11.84 7.15
N LEU A 103 -10.35 -10.91 6.23
CA LEU A 103 -11.64 -10.79 5.57
C LEU A 103 -11.40 -10.83 4.08
N SER A 104 -12.06 -11.79 3.42
CA SER A 104 -12.06 -11.89 1.97
C SER A 104 -13.47 -11.75 1.42
N THR A 105 -13.59 -11.26 0.19
CA THR A 105 -14.86 -11.14 -0.53
C THR A 105 -15.65 -12.47 -0.55
N PRO A 106 -15.01 -13.63 -0.81
CA PRO A 106 -15.69 -14.92 -0.74
C PRO A 106 -16.29 -15.24 0.64
N ILE A 107 -15.66 -14.81 1.72
CA ILE A 107 -16.08 -15.15 3.09
C ILE A 107 -17.24 -14.27 3.55
N LEU A 108 -17.27 -13.01 3.12
CA LEU A 108 -18.45 -12.17 3.30
C LEU A 108 -19.64 -12.70 2.47
N GLN A 109 -19.39 -13.26 1.29
CA GLN A 109 -20.42 -13.87 0.44
C GLN A 109 -20.95 -15.21 0.98
N LEU A 110 -20.12 -16.03 1.61
CA LEU A 110 -20.54 -17.31 2.22
C LEU A 110 -21.37 -17.12 3.48
N ASN A 111 -21.12 -16.05 4.25
CA ASN A 111 -21.76 -15.77 5.52
C ASN A 111 -23.07 -14.97 5.40
N MET A 112 -23.34 -14.43 4.22
CA MET A 112 -24.60 -13.77 3.90
C MET A 112 -25.25 -14.63 2.82
N ASP A 113 -26.31 -15.40 3.12
CA ASP A 113 -27.07 -16.23 2.17
C ASP A 113 -27.65 -15.39 1.00
N MET A 114 -26.79 -14.87 0.12
CA MET A 114 -27.11 -13.77 -0.79
C MET A 114 -27.02 -14.24 -2.23
N ASN A 115 -28.07 -14.92 -2.68
CA ASN A 115 -28.34 -15.19 -4.09
C ASN A 115 -28.70 -13.93 -4.93
N PHE A 116 -28.56 -12.72 -4.38
CA PHE A 116 -28.95 -11.46 -5.03
C PHE A 116 -27.81 -10.70 -5.73
N LEU A 117 -26.59 -11.25 -5.76
CA LEU A 117 -25.37 -10.52 -6.13
C LEU A 117 -24.78 -10.97 -7.48
N ASN A 118 -25.62 -11.10 -8.50
CA ASN A 118 -25.19 -11.38 -9.89
C ASN A 118 -24.75 -10.12 -10.68
N GLY A 119 -24.54 -8.98 -10.01
CA GLY A 119 -24.30 -7.69 -10.66
C GLY A 119 -22.94 -7.07 -10.38
N SER A 120 -22.03 -7.18 -11.36
CA SER A 120 -20.81 -6.37 -11.53
C SER A 120 -19.74 -6.45 -10.41
N PHE A 121 -18.65 -7.13 -10.75
CA PHE A 121 -17.37 -7.24 -10.02
C PHE A 121 -16.79 -5.90 -9.52
N PHE A 122 -17.24 -4.76 -10.06
CA PHE A 122 -16.77 -3.42 -9.69
C PHE A 122 -17.44 -2.82 -8.45
N GLY A 123 -18.68 -3.22 -8.12
CA GLY A 123 -19.40 -2.70 -6.95
C GLY A 123 -18.87 -3.27 -5.63
N TYR A 124 -18.52 -4.56 -5.62
CA TYR A 124 -18.02 -5.24 -4.42
C TYR A 124 -16.64 -4.78 -4.00
N PHE A 125 -15.76 -4.47 -4.96
CA PHE A 125 -14.43 -3.96 -4.65
C PHE A 125 -14.49 -2.57 -4.00
N THR A 126 -15.37 -1.68 -4.48
CA THR A 126 -15.52 -0.34 -3.90
C THR A 126 -16.17 -0.40 -2.53
N ILE A 127 -17.22 -1.21 -2.33
CA ILE A 127 -17.84 -1.44 -1.02
C ILE A 127 -16.82 -2.02 -0.03
N TRP A 128 -16.06 -3.05 -0.44
CA TRP A 128 -15.05 -3.69 0.41
C TRP A 128 -13.89 -2.76 0.76
N VAL A 129 -13.36 -1.99 -0.21
CA VAL A 129 -12.32 -0.98 0.05
C VAL A 129 -12.84 0.09 1.00
N ILE A 130 -14.11 0.50 0.87
CA ILE A 130 -14.68 1.58 1.68
C ILE A 130 -15.00 1.12 3.10
N ILE A 131 -15.50 -0.10 3.29
CA ILE A 131 -15.75 -0.66 4.63
C ILE A 131 -14.43 -1.01 5.34
N LEU A 132 -13.47 -1.62 4.64
CA LEU A 132 -12.14 -1.82 5.20
C LEU A 132 -11.42 -0.51 5.49
N ALA A 133 -11.58 0.52 4.65
CA ALA A 133 -11.05 1.84 4.93
C ALA A 133 -11.72 2.45 6.17
N LYS A 134 -13.05 2.35 6.29
CA LYS A 134 -13.84 2.87 7.42
C LYS A 134 -13.42 2.27 8.76
N GLU A 135 -13.39 0.95 8.86
CA GLU A 135 -13.17 0.28 10.14
C GLU A 135 -11.72 0.27 10.58
N ASN A 136 -10.80 0.14 9.63
CA ASN A 136 -9.40 0.38 9.94
C ASN A 136 -9.25 1.83 10.40
N VAL A 137 -9.76 2.84 9.69
CA VAL A 137 -9.66 4.25 10.13
C VAL A 137 -10.22 4.46 11.54
N GLU A 138 -11.31 3.79 11.89
CA GLU A 138 -11.86 3.79 13.24
C GLU A 138 -10.86 3.16 14.25
N ILE A 139 -10.35 1.96 13.99
CA ILE A 139 -9.33 1.30 14.82
C ILE A 139 -8.04 2.14 14.94
N PHE A 140 -7.60 2.77 13.85
CA PHE A 140 -6.37 3.56 13.76
C PHE A 140 -6.46 4.87 14.57
N PHE A 141 -7.64 5.47 14.71
CA PHE A 141 -7.73 6.87 15.14
C PHE A 141 -8.88 7.25 16.10
N THR A 142 -9.76 6.37 16.56
CA THR A 142 -10.94 6.78 17.38
C THR A 142 -10.96 6.37 18.85
N LYS A 143 -9.89 5.81 19.42
CA LYS A 143 -9.78 5.68 20.90
C LYS A 143 -9.35 7.01 21.55
N GLY A 144 -10.18 8.07 21.48
CA GLY A 144 -10.03 9.29 22.30
C GLY A 144 -10.34 10.65 21.63
N ASN A 145 -10.06 11.75 22.32
CA ASN A 145 -10.18 13.10 21.78
C ASN A 145 -8.98 13.35 20.84
N ASN A 146 -9.21 13.21 19.54
CA ASN A 146 -8.27 13.02 18.42
C ASN A 146 -7.25 14.16 18.16
N GLU A 147 -6.48 14.55 19.17
CA GLU A 147 -5.30 15.42 19.07
C GLU A 147 -4.06 14.81 19.75
N VAL A 148 -4.26 13.84 20.64
CA VAL A 148 -3.21 13.15 21.40
C VAL A 148 -3.57 11.66 21.46
N PRO A 149 -2.64 10.75 21.10
CA PRO A 149 -2.92 9.33 21.12
C PRO A 149 -2.98 8.83 22.57
N SER A 150 -3.92 7.92 22.85
CA SER A 150 -4.14 7.33 24.18
C SER A 150 -3.06 6.30 24.55
N CYS A 151 -2.46 5.69 23.53
CA CYS A 151 -1.32 4.77 23.59
C CYS A 151 -0.27 5.26 22.57
N PRO A 152 1.04 5.06 22.77
CA PRO A 152 2.01 5.38 21.73
C PRO A 152 1.67 4.68 20.40
N GLU A 153 1.69 5.44 19.31
CA GLU A 153 1.40 4.94 17.96
C GLU A 153 2.68 4.79 17.17
N VAL A 154 2.93 3.60 16.64
CA VAL A 154 4.12 3.24 15.86
C VAL A 154 3.71 2.97 14.44
N PHE A 155 4.41 3.59 13.48
CA PHE A 155 4.23 3.33 12.06
C PHE A 155 5.55 2.81 11.50
N LEU A 156 5.51 1.60 10.94
CA LEU A 156 6.67 0.98 10.29
C LEU A 156 6.35 0.70 8.82
N ASP A 157 7.40 0.66 8.01
CA ASP A 157 7.32 0.37 6.60
C ASP A 157 8.72 0.04 6.03
N GLU A 158 8.74 -0.56 4.84
CA GLU A 158 9.94 -0.73 4.04
C GLU A 158 9.96 0.17 2.81
N SER A 159 11.16 0.51 2.38
CA SER A 159 11.35 1.33 1.19
C SER A 159 12.67 1.01 0.48
N TYR A 160 12.85 1.56 -0.72
CA TYR A 160 14.11 1.43 -1.45
C TYR A 160 14.55 2.75 -2.07
N CYS A 161 15.86 2.90 -2.31
CA CYS A 161 16.42 4.06 -2.99
C CYS A 161 17.47 3.62 -4.01
N HIS A 162 17.30 3.98 -5.28
CA HIS A 162 18.25 3.64 -6.34
C HIS A 162 19.50 4.53 -6.29
N LEU A 163 20.63 4.01 -6.77
CA LEU A 163 21.88 4.75 -6.94
C LEU A 163 21.69 6.06 -7.73
N HIS A 164 20.88 5.98 -8.78
CA HIS A 164 20.60 7.08 -9.70
C HIS A 164 19.26 7.75 -9.39
N HIS A 165 18.85 7.78 -8.12
CA HIS A 165 17.63 8.47 -7.71
C HIS A 165 17.77 9.97 -7.98
N THR A 166 16.92 10.50 -8.85
CA THR A 166 16.93 11.92 -9.27
C THR A 166 15.56 12.54 -9.05
N SER A 167 15.54 13.87 -8.94
CA SER A 167 14.28 14.61 -8.84
C SER A 167 13.53 14.55 -10.18
N ARG A 168 12.19 14.67 -10.13
CA ARG A 168 11.40 14.72 -11.37
C ARG A 168 11.83 15.93 -12.21
N ASN A 169 11.86 15.75 -13.52
CA ASN A 169 12.21 16.79 -14.49
C ASN A 169 13.66 17.33 -14.35
N THR A 170 14.59 16.49 -13.86
CA THR A 170 16.02 16.83 -13.85
C THR A 170 16.61 16.60 -15.25
N TRP A 171 17.29 17.61 -15.80
CA TRP A 171 18.04 17.46 -17.04
C TRP A 171 19.28 16.59 -16.80
N VAL A 172 19.39 15.48 -17.52
CA VAL A 172 20.57 14.61 -17.49
C VAL A 172 21.50 15.02 -18.64
N PRO A 173 22.83 15.12 -18.43
CA PRO A 173 23.78 15.40 -19.50
C PRO A 173 23.62 14.40 -20.66
N HIS A 174 23.99 14.80 -21.88
CA HIS A 174 23.81 13.97 -23.09
C HIS A 174 24.56 12.61 -23.04
N GLN A 175 25.54 12.48 -22.14
CA GLN A 175 26.32 11.26 -21.88
C GLN A 175 25.89 10.53 -20.60
N GLY A 176 24.88 11.03 -19.88
CA GLY A 176 24.41 10.44 -18.64
C GLY A 176 23.55 9.20 -18.88
N VAL A 177 23.69 8.21 -18.01
CA VAL A 177 22.93 6.96 -18.09
C VAL A 177 21.51 7.22 -17.58
N ILE A 178 20.51 7.08 -18.45
CA ILE A 178 19.09 7.04 -18.06
C ILE A 178 18.70 5.57 -17.95
N LEU A 179 18.57 5.07 -16.72
CA LEU A 179 18.06 3.72 -16.49
C LEU A 179 16.53 3.73 -16.55
N ALA A 180 15.94 2.68 -17.13
CA ALA A 180 14.51 2.49 -17.08
C ALA A 180 14.02 2.38 -15.60
N PRO A 181 12.81 2.87 -15.27
CA PRO A 181 12.27 2.76 -13.92
C PRO A 181 12.32 1.33 -13.39
N GLY A 182 12.85 1.14 -12.17
CA GLY A 182 13.00 -0.19 -11.56
C GLY A 182 14.29 -0.94 -11.95
N HIS A 183 15.09 -0.39 -12.88
CA HIS A 183 16.37 -0.98 -13.27
C HIS A 183 17.52 -0.18 -12.66
N GLY A 184 18.39 -0.85 -11.89
CA GLY A 184 19.64 -0.28 -11.37
C GLY A 184 19.91 -0.63 -9.91
N PRO A 185 21.18 -0.52 -9.46
CA PRO A 185 21.55 -0.78 -8.07
C PRO A 185 20.70 0.05 -7.09
N LEU A 186 20.31 -0.55 -5.97
CA LEU A 186 19.48 0.09 -4.95
C LEU A 186 19.91 -0.32 -3.54
N VAL A 187 19.55 0.49 -2.56
CA VAL A 187 19.51 0.10 -1.15
C VAL A 187 18.06 -0.14 -0.73
N VAL A 188 17.87 -1.09 0.19
CA VAL A 188 16.61 -1.31 0.90
C VAL A 188 16.70 -0.63 2.27
N ILE A 189 15.56 -0.15 2.75
CA ILE A 189 15.40 0.62 3.98
C ILE A 189 14.23 -0.02 4.76
N PHE A 190 14.45 -0.34 6.03
CA PHE A 190 13.39 -0.63 7.01
C PHE A 190 13.46 0.45 8.07
N GLY A 191 12.32 0.92 8.57
CA GLY A 191 12.30 1.88 9.67
C GLY A 191 10.95 2.00 10.34
N ALA A 192 10.96 2.57 11.54
CA ALA A 192 9.76 2.88 12.29
C ALA A 192 9.83 4.28 12.91
N ILE A 193 8.68 4.94 12.95
CA ILE A 193 8.47 6.17 13.71
C ILE A 193 7.46 5.91 14.82
N ILE A 194 7.57 6.65 15.91
CA ILE A 194 6.63 6.60 17.03
C ILE A 194 6.12 7.99 17.36
N VAL A 195 4.84 8.09 17.69
CA VAL A 195 4.17 9.30 18.19
C VAL A 195 3.59 9.00 19.56
N PHE A 196 3.97 9.78 20.56
CA PHE A 196 3.57 9.54 21.95
C PHE A 196 3.51 10.83 22.76
N ARG A 197 2.84 10.77 23.91
CA ARG A 197 2.81 11.86 24.88
C ARG A 197 4.02 11.75 25.80
N ASN A 198 4.93 12.72 25.74
CA ASN A 198 6.09 12.73 26.63
C ASN A 198 5.63 13.05 28.07
N GLY A 199 5.84 12.12 29.00
CA GLY A 199 5.40 12.26 30.40
C GLY A 199 6.07 13.42 31.15
N SER A 200 7.27 13.83 30.76
CA SER A 200 8.00 14.93 31.42
C SER A 200 7.51 16.31 30.97
N SER A 201 7.26 16.50 29.67
CA SER A 201 6.83 17.79 29.13
C SER A 201 5.32 17.90 28.94
N ASN A 202 4.59 16.80 29.13
CA ASN A 202 3.16 16.64 28.84
C ASN A 202 2.75 17.05 27.42
N LYS A 203 3.71 17.02 26.48
CA LYS A 203 3.53 17.44 25.08
C LYS A 203 3.64 16.25 24.16
N LEU A 204 2.95 16.33 23.04
CA LEU A 204 3.08 15.36 21.96
C LEU A 204 4.52 15.41 21.42
N HIS A 205 5.12 14.24 21.29
CA HIS A 205 6.44 14.04 20.75
C HIS A 205 6.41 12.97 19.67
N GLY A 206 7.35 13.06 18.75
CA GLY A 206 7.51 12.11 17.66
C GLY A 206 8.98 11.93 17.38
N GLU A 207 9.42 10.70 17.22
CA GLU A 207 10.82 10.37 16.91
C GLU A 207 10.90 9.11 16.05
N LEU A 208 12.06 8.88 15.44
CA LEU A 208 12.39 7.57 14.90
C LEU A 208 12.54 6.61 16.07
N VAL A 209 11.99 5.40 15.96
CA VAL A 209 12.22 4.39 16.99
C VAL A 209 13.73 4.11 17.04
N PRO A 210 14.37 4.14 18.21
CA PRO A 210 15.81 3.94 18.31
C PRO A 210 16.24 2.64 17.65
N ASN A 211 17.37 2.67 16.95
CA ASN A 211 17.95 1.51 16.27
C ASN A 211 17.02 0.80 15.26
N SER A 212 15.89 1.41 14.86
CA SER A 212 14.95 0.80 13.91
C SER A 212 15.28 1.04 12.44
N VAL A 213 16.14 2.02 12.13
CA VAL A 213 16.48 2.36 10.75
C VAL A 213 17.61 1.47 10.25
N HIS A 214 17.26 0.51 9.40
CA HIS A 214 18.22 -0.38 8.74
C HIS A 214 18.30 -0.05 7.26
N ILE A 215 19.51 0.13 6.74
CA ILE A 215 19.78 0.40 5.32
C ILE A 215 20.83 -0.58 4.83
N TRP A 216 20.51 -1.37 3.81
CA TRP A 216 21.43 -2.38 3.28
C TRP A 216 21.40 -2.46 1.75
N ASP A 217 22.50 -2.91 1.17
CA ASP A 217 22.56 -3.32 -0.23
C ASP A 217 22.13 -4.80 -0.31
N PRO A 218 21.01 -5.11 -0.99
CA PRO A 218 20.49 -6.46 -1.09
C PRO A 218 21.38 -7.41 -1.90
N THR A 219 22.44 -6.95 -2.57
CA THR A 219 23.36 -7.81 -3.34
C THR A 219 24.53 -8.35 -2.53
N ILE A 220 24.69 -7.90 -1.27
CA ILE A 220 25.79 -8.33 -0.40
C ILE A 220 25.51 -9.75 0.08
N LYS A 221 26.46 -10.66 -0.22
CA LYS A 221 26.47 -12.04 0.29
C LYS A 221 27.24 -12.13 1.61
N PRO A 222 26.90 -13.10 2.49
CA PRO A 222 27.72 -13.37 3.66
C PRO A 222 29.15 -13.77 3.24
N PRO A 223 30.16 -13.50 4.08
CA PRO A 223 31.52 -13.94 3.79
C PRO A 223 31.58 -15.47 3.73
N GLU A 224 31.78 -16.04 2.54
CA GLU A 224 32.03 -17.48 2.41
C GLU A 224 33.36 -17.85 3.11
N ASN A 225 33.39 -19.03 3.76
CA ASN A 225 34.55 -19.62 4.42
C ASN A 225 35.78 -19.87 3.50
N ARG A 226 35.73 -19.47 2.21
CA ARG A 226 36.82 -19.59 1.26
C ARG A 226 37.26 -18.23 0.73
N GLY A 227 38.09 -17.58 1.54
CA GLY A 227 39.35 -17.00 1.04
C GLY A 227 39.25 -15.89 -0.01
N ARG A 228 38.43 -14.85 0.22
CA ARG A 228 38.80 -13.49 -0.20
C ARG A 228 38.05 -12.47 0.66
N LYS A 229 38.73 -11.91 1.67
CA LYS A 229 38.26 -10.71 2.38
C LYS A 229 38.05 -9.62 1.33
N ARG A 230 36.80 -9.22 1.09
CA ARG A 230 36.50 -8.01 0.30
C ARG A 230 36.61 -6.80 1.20
N ASN A 231 37.21 -5.73 0.70
CA ASN A 231 37.62 -4.53 1.45
C ASN A 231 36.45 -3.70 2.03
N ASN A 232 35.19 -4.09 1.82
CA ASN A 232 34.00 -3.30 2.15
C ASN A 232 32.98 -4.04 3.04
N ALA A 233 33.27 -5.27 3.48
CA ALA A 233 32.37 -6.03 4.35
C ALA A 233 32.21 -5.35 5.73
N GLU A 234 33.24 -4.63 6.18
CA GLU A 234 33.22 -3.88 7.45
C GLU A 234 32.31 -2.64 7.38
N GLU A 235 31.99 -2.13 6.19
CA GLU A 235 31.18 -0.91 6.01
C GLU A 235 29.67 -1.15 6.20
N TRP A 236 29.23 -2.42 6.26
CA TRP A 236 27.82 -2.83 6.46
C TRP A 236 27.62 -3.62 7.77
N ASN A 237 28.51 -3.42 8.74
CA ASN A 237 28.50 -4.14 10.02
C ASN A 237 27.24 -3.86 10.86
N ASP A 238 26.57 -2.72 10.65
CA ASP A 238 25.38 -2.30 11.42
C ASP A 238 24.07 -2.98 10.93
N VAL A 239 24.18 -3.85 9.93
CA VAL A 239 23.04 -4.58 9.36
C VAL A 239 22.79 -5.86 10.18
N PRO A 240 21.53 -6.22 10.51
CA PRO A 240 21.18 -7.44 11.24
C PRO A 240 21.73 -8.71 10.59
N ASN A 241 22.10 -9.70 11.41
CA ASN A 241 22.74 -10.94 10.92
C ASN A 241 21.84 -11.70 9.93
N ILE A 242 20.51 -11.71 10.14
CA ILE A 242 19.53 -12.30 9.21
C ILE A 242 19.65 -11.74 7.78
N VAL A 243 19.97 -10.44 7.67
CA VAL A 243 20.13 -9.74 6.39
C VAL A 243 21.50 -10.02 5.78
N LYS A 244 22.53 -10.23 6.61
CA LYS A 244 23.86 -10.65 6.15
C LYS A 244 23.87 -12.08 5.64
N ASP A 245 23.07 -12.96 6.24
CA ASP A 245 23.02 -14.39 5.92
C ASP A 245 22.02 -14.73 4.81
N SER A 246 21.10 -13.82 4.51
CA SER A 246 20.15 -14.00 3.40
C SER A 246 20.84 -13.74 2.05
N ASN A 247 20.82 -14.75 1.18
CA ASN A 247 21.24 -14.65 -0.22
C ASN A 247 20.20 -13.84 -1.02
N ILE A 248 19.98 -12.58 -0.65
CA ILE A 248 19.08 -11.68 -1.36
C ILE A 248 19.69 -11.45 -2.75
N VAL A 249 18.92 -11.76 -3.80
CA VAL A 249 19.30 -11.52 -5.19
C VAL A 249 18.20 -10.63 -5.73
N PRO A 250 18.47 -9.34 -5.97
CA PRO A 250 17.48 -8.45 -6.56
C PRO A 250 17.01 -9.03 -7.88
N ASN A 251 15.72 -9.36 -7.97
CA ASN A 251 15.14 -9.71 -9.26
C ASN A 251 14.99 -8.41 -10.06
N GLN A 252 15.37 -8.42 -11.34
CA GLN A 252 15.49 -7.22 -12.19
C GLN A 252 14.17 -6.49 -12.46
N VAL A 253 13.05 -6.97 -11.89
CA VAL A 253 11.67 -6.56 -12.18
C VAL A 253 10.87 -6.21 -10.91
N ASP A 254 11.32 -6.68 -9.74
CA ASP A 254 10.60 -6.53 -8.48
C ASP A 254 11.57 -6.16 -7.35
N TYR A 255 11.36 -4.99 -6.74
CA TYR A 255 12.16 -4.53 -5.61
C TYR A 255 11.86 -5.34 -4.33
N HIS A 256 10.76 -6.10 -4.31
CA HIS A 256 10.51 -7.15 -3.32
C HIS A 256 11.38 -8.40 -3.57
N GLY A 257 12.31 -8.37 -4.53
CA GLY A 257 13.28 -9.43 -4.78
C GLY A 257 14.03 -9.83 -3.52
N ASN A 258 13.64 -10.99 -2.97
CA ASN A 258 14.12 -11.67 -1.77
C ASN A 258 13.88 -10.99 -0.40
N PHE A 259 13.08 -9.90 -0.29
CA PHE A 259 12.53 -9.49 1.00
C PHE A 259 11.36 -10.42 1.34
N ASN A 260 11.55 -11.31 2.30
CA ASN A 260 10.59 -12.35 2.65
C ASN A 260 10.07 -12.15 4.09
N ALA A 261 9.08 -12.96 4.46
CA ALA A 261 8.48 -12.90 5.78
C ALA A 261 9.50 -13.17 6.91
N GLU A 262 10.52 -14.02 6.68
CA GLU A 262 11.53 -14.35 7.70
C GLU A 262 12.41 -13.14 8.03
N ILE A 263 12.87 -12.41 7.01
CA ILE A 263 13.65 -11.18 7.20
C ILE A 263 12.80 -10.13 7.92
N PHE A 264 11.55 -9.94 7.47
CA PHE A 264 10.64 -9.01 8.10
C PHE A 264 10.41 -9.35 9.58
N GLU A 265 10.13 -10.61 9.90
CA GLU A 265 9.80 -11.04 11.26
C GLU A 265 10.97 -10.89 12.24
N ASP A 266 12.21 -11.10 11.79
CA ASP A 266 13.40 -10.88 12.62
C ASP A 266 13.61 -9.38 12.93
N LEU A 267 13.47 -8.52 11.92
CA LEU A 267 13.49 -7.07 12.08
C LEU A 267 12.34 -6.59 12.98
N PHE A 268 11.14 -7.14 12.77
CA PHE A 268 9.94 -6.81 13.51
C PHE A 268 10.04 -7.25 14.98
N SER A 269 10.58 -8.43 15.26
CA SER A 269 10.82 -8.91 16.63
C SER A 269 11.80 -8.00 17.39
N THR A 270 12.91 -7.61 16.74
CA THR A 270 13.89 -6.67 17.30
C THR A 270 13.25 -5.29 17.57
N LEU A 271 12.39 -4.83 16.66
CA LEU A 271 11.63 -3.60 16.82
C LEU A 271 10.66 -3.69 18.00
N CYS A 272 9.88 -4.77 18.12
CA CYS A 272 8.94 -4.97 19.23
C CYS A 272 9.67 -5.02 20.59
N GLN A 273 10.81 -5.70 20.68
CA GLN A 273 11.62 -5.68 21.90
C GLN A 273 12.02 -4.25 22.28
N THR A 274 12.54 -3.48 21.31
CA THR A 274 12.96 -2.09 21.55
C THR A 274 11.79 -1.20 21.98
N LEU A 275 10.62 -1.40 21.38
CA LEU A 275 9.40 -0.67 21.70
C LEU A 275 8.94 -0.96 23.13
N HIS A 276 8.89 -2.24 23.51
CA HIS A 276 8.53 -2.67 24.85
C HIS A 276 9.48 -2.11 25.91
N GLU A 277 10.80 -2.22 25.70
CA GLU A 277 11.81 -1.75 26.65
C GLU A 277 11.76 -0.23 26.88
N LYS A 278 11.46 0.56 25.85
CA LYS A 278 11.53 2.02 25.92
C LYS A 278 10.18 2.71 26.14
N TYR A 279 9.08 2.14 25.64
CA TYR A 279 7.76 2.79 25.64
C TYR A 279 6.66 1.93 26.27
N GLY A 280 6.92 0.65 26.57
CA GLY A 280 5.90 -0.28 27.06
C GLY A 280 4.94 -0.73 25.95
N PRO A 281 3.67 -1.04 26.29
CA PRO A 281 2.63 -1.35 25.30
C PRO A 281 2.43 -0.21 24.30
N VAL A 282 2.37 -0.55 23.01
CA VAL A 282 2.17 0.40 21.91
C VAL A 282 1.19 -0.15 20.87
N ASN A 283 0.62 0.74 20.07
CA ASN A 283 -0.19 0.39 18.90
C ASN A 283 0.68 0.47 17.65
N ILE A 284 0.85 -0.64 16.95
CA ILE A 284 1.67 -0.76 15.74
C ILE A 284 0.77 -0.75 14.50
N HIS A 285 1.22 0.00 13.51
CA HIS A 285 0.52 0.29 12.27
C HIS A 285 1.44 0.00 11.08
N MET A 286 1.03 -0.92 10.20
CA MET A 286 1.80 -1.29 9.01
C MET A 286 0.92 -1.64 7.81
N ASP A 287 1.52 -1.70 6.62
CA ASP A 287 0.76 -1.99 5.41
C ASP A 287 0.32 -3.47 5.32
N GLY A 288 -0.58 -3.73 4.38
CA GLY A 288 -1.14 -5.05 4.18
C GLY A 288 -0.33 -6.01 3.31
N ALA A 289 0.98 -5.81 3.11
CA ALA A 289 1.79 -6.61 2.19
C ALA A 289 1.71 -8.12 2.48
N ASN A 290 1.83 -8.94 1.43
CA ASN A 290 1.64 -10.39 1.55
C ASN A 290 2.64 -11.04 2.52
N TYR A 291 3.89 -10.58 2.55
CA TYR A 291 4.91 -11.11 3.45
C TYR A 291 4.70 -10.70 4.92
N HIS A 292 4.03 -9.57 5.19
CA HIS A 292 3.57 -9.22 6.55
C HIS A 292 2.50 -10.17 7.07
N LYS A 293 1.74 -10.81 6.16
CA LYS A 293 0.58 -11.65 6.47
C LYS A 293 0.89 -13.14 6.40
N ARG A 294 2.13 -13.53 6.68
CA ARG A 294 2.48 -14.95 6.83
C ARG A 294 1.76 -15.52 8.06
N ARG A 295 1.11 -16.66 7.86
CA ARG A 295 0.45 -17.42 8.93
C ARG A 295 1.50 -18.17 9.75
N VAL A 296 1.25 -18.36 11.04
CA VAL A 296 2.18 -19.06 11.95
C VAL A 296 2.48 -20.49 11.50
N GLU A 297 1.56 -21.10 10.76
CA GLU A 297 1.68 -22.44 10.22
C GLU A 297 1.39 -22.48 8.70
N THR A 298 1.81 -23.58 8.08
CA THR A 298 1.59 -23.82 6.66
C THR A 298 0.17 -24.30 6.42
N ILE A 299 -0.62 -23.46 5.76
CA ILE A 299 -2.00 -23.79 5.41
C ILE A 299 -2.03 -24.52 4.06
N PRO A 300 -2.71 -25.69 3.97
CA PRO A 300 -2.87 -26.39 2.70
C PRO A 300 -3.44 -25.50 1.59
N SER A 301 -2.97 -25.71 0.37
CA SER A 301 -3.36 -24.91 -0.79
C SER A 301 -4.11 -25.75 -1.83
N SER A 302 -4.47 -25.14 -2.97
CA SER A 302 -5.13 -25.86 -4.06
C SER A 302 -4.29 -27.03 -4.61
N SER A 303 -2.97 -26.98 -4.48
CA SER A 303 -2.06 -28.06 -4.88
C SER A 303 -1.97 -29.20 -3.85
N SER A 304 -2.29 -28.95 -2.58
CA SER A 304 -2.16 -29.91 -1.47
C SER A 304 -3.04 -31.16 -1.60
N LYS A 305 -2.49 -32.33 -1.28
CA LYS A 305 -3.20 -33.60 -1.43
C LYS A 305 -4.43 -33.68 -0.50
N LYS A 306 -5.40 -34.54 -0.85
CA LYS A 306 -6.62 -34.74 -0.01
C LYS A 306 -6.25 -35.10 1.44
N GLN A 307 -5.20 -35.91 1.61
CA GLN A 307 -4.70 -36.34 2.90
C GLN A 307 -4.16 -35.16 3.73
N GLU A 308 -3.41 -34.24 3.12
CA GLU A 308 -2.89 -33.03 3.78
C GLU A 308 -4.05 -32.11 4.24
N LEU A 309 -5.13 -32.01 3.46
CA LEU A 309 -6.33 -31.27 3.88
C LEU A 309 -7.00 -31.92 5.10
N ILE A 310 -7.10 -33.24 5.13
CA ILE A 310 -7.68 -34.00 6.24
C ILE A 310 -6.84 -33.85 7.50
N GLU A 311 -5.52 -33.98 7.38
CA GLU A 311 -4.58 -33.83 8.50
C GLU A 311 -4.68 -32.43 9.11
N TRP A 312 -4.74 -31.39 8.27
CA TRP A 312 -4.90 -30.02 8.75
C TRP A 312 -6.23 -29.78 9.45
N LEU A 313 -7.35 -30.27 8.89
CA LEU A 313 -8.68 -30.15 9.51
C LEU A 313 -8.75 -30.87 10.86
N ASN A 314 -8.16 -32.07 10.96
CA ASN A 314 -8.06 -32.80 12.21
C ASN A 314 -7.18 -32.07 13.24
N ALA A 315 -6.05 -31.50 12.82
CA ALA A 315 -5.16 -30.76 13.71
C ALA A 315 -5.80 -29.49 14.30
N HIS A 316 -6.81 -28.93 13.63
CA HIS A 316 -7.59 -27.77 14.07
C HIS A 316 -8.93 -28.14 14.73
N ASP A 317 -9.16 -29.43 15.00
CA ASP A 317 -10.41 -29.95 15.56
C ASP A 317 -11.67 -29.52 14.75
N ILE A 318 -11.55 -29.41 13.42
CA ILE A 318 -12.66 -29.03 12.55
C ILE A 318 -13.41 -30.30 12.13
N PRO A 319 -14.69 -30.47 12.50
CA PRO A 319 -15.45 -31.64 12.11
C PRO A 319 -15.75 -31.63 10.61
N PHE A 320 -15.57 -32.77 9.96
CA PHE A 320 -15.92 -32.96 8.55
C PHE A 320 -16.42 -34.40 8.31
N SER A 321 -17.21 -34.60 7.26
CA SER A 321 -17.69 -35.93 6.87
C SER A 321 -16.63 -36.68 6.06
N SER A 322 -16.46 -37.98 6.33
CA SER A 322 -15.52 -38.86 5.58
C SER A 322 -15.82 -38.92 4.07
N ASN A 323 -17.05 -38.58 3.68
CA ASN A 323 -17.50 -38.65 2.29
C ASN A 323 -17.14 -37.42 1.46
N LEU A 324 -16.63 -36.35 2.09
CA LEU A 324 -16.30 -35.12 1.39
C LEU A 324 -15.19 -35.34 0.36
N LYS A 325 -15.38 -34.70 -0.79
CA LYS A 325 -14.41 -34.64 -1.88
C LYS A 325 -13.38 -33.54 -1.61
N ARG A 326 -12.24 -33.64 -2.29
CA ARG A 326 -11.12 -32.69 -2.12
C ARG A 326 -11.54 -31.21 -2.24
N PRO A 327 -12.41 -30.79 -3.19
CA PRO A 327 -12.84 -29.38 -3.28
C PRO A 327 -13.62 -28.91 -2.03
N GLU A 328 -14.47 -29.78 -1.47
CA GLU A 328 -15.26 -29.46 -0.27
C GLU A 328 -14.37 -29.36 0.97
N LEU A 329 -13.40 -30.27 1.11
CA LEU A 329 -12.39 -30.19 2.17
C LEU A 329 -11.51 -28.94 2.02
N LEU A 330 -11.12 -28.58 0.80
CA LEU A 330 -10.36 -27.37 0.54
C LEU A 330 -11.16 -26.11 0.89
N GLU A 331 -12.48 -26.12 0.67
CA GLU A 331 -13.35 -25.02 1.05
C GLU A 331 -13.47 -24.89 2.58
N LEU A 332 -13.59 -26.02 3.30
CA LEU A 332 -13.52 -26.02 4.77
C LEU A 332 -12.20 -25.44 5.28
N VAL A 333 -11.07 -25.83 4.68
CA VAL A 333 -9.76 -25.24 5.00
C VAL A 333 -9.78 -23.74 4.72
N ARG A 334 -10.33 -23.29 3.58
CA ARG A 334 -10.39 -21.86 3.22
C ARG A 334 -11.24 -21.02 4.16
N ILE A 335 -12.34 -21.56 4.67
CA ILE A 335 -13.21 -20.87 5.62
C ILE A 335 -12.53 -20.81 6.99
N ASN A 336 -11.80 -21.85 7.39
CA ASN A 336 -11.21 -21.91 8.72
C ASN A 336 -9.78 -21.36 8.81
N LYS A 337 -9.08 -21.16 7.68
CA LYS A 337 -7.71 -20.61 7.64
C LYS A 337 -7.58 -19.26 8.33
N GLU A 338 -8.68 -18.51 8.43
CA GLU A 338 -8.69 -17.17 9.00
C GLU A 338 -8.45 -17.17 10.51
N LYS A 339 -8.79 -18.28 11.18
CA LYS A 339 -8.54 -18.52 12.61
C LYS A 339 -7.06 -18.69 12.94
N VAL A 340 -6.23 -19.01 11.94
CA VAL A 340 -4.79 -19.16 12.13
C VAL A 340 -4.17 -17.77 12.23
N PRO A 341 -3.58 -17.34 13.35
CA PRO A 341 -3.05 -15.98 13.47
C PRO A 341 -1.86 -15.73 12.53
N PHE A 342 -1.59 -14.45 12.24
CA PHE A 342 -0.36 -14.06 11.57
C PHE A 342 0.85 -14.12 12.50
N ALA A 343 2.02 -14.46 11.96
CA ALA A 343 3.25 -14.53 12.73
C ALA A 343 3.59 -13.17 13.38
N CYS A 344 3.43 -12.08 12.64
CA CYS A 344 3.63 -10.73 13.15
C CYS A 344 2.67 -10.36 14.30
N VAL A 345 1.42 -10.81 14.26
CA VAL A 345 0.47 -10.60 15.37
C VAL A 345 0.97 -11.31 16.62
N LYS A 346 1.44 -12.56 16.49
CA LYS A 346 2.01 -13.31 17.62
C LYS A 346 3.30 -12.70 18.16
N ILE A 347 4.16 -12.18 17.29
CA ILE A 347 5.35 -11.45 17.73
C ILE A 347 4.95 -10.19 18.52
N ALA A 348 4.00 -9.39 18.01
CA ALA A 348 3.54 -8.19 18.70
C ALA A 348 2.90 -8.51 20.07
N GLU A 349 2.05 -9.54 20.14
CA GLU A 349 1.40 -9.99 21.38
C GLU A 349 2.40 -10.41 22.47
N GLN A 350 3.53 -11.02 22.09
CA GLN A 350 4.58 -11.41 23.04
C GLN A 350 5.17 -10.22 23.81
N TYR A 351 5.09 -9.02 23.23
CA TYR A 351 5.59 -7.77 23.80
C TYR A 351 4.46 -6.82 24.26
N GLU A 352 3.23 -7.33 24.37
CA GLU A 352 2.04 -6.56 24.78
C GLU A 352 1.69 -5.42 23.81
N HIS A 353 1.98 -5.60 22.52
CA HIS A 353 1.64 -4.61 21.48
C HIS A 353 0.35 -4.99 20.76
N GLU A 354 -0.44 -3.98 20.37
CA GLU A 354 -1.62 -4.15 19.50
C GLU A 354 -1.19 -3.86 18.06
N LEU A 355 -1.48 -4.76 17.11
CA LEU A 355 -1.07 -4.61 15.71
C LEU A 355 -2.28 -4.40 14.80
N SER A 356 -2.23 -3.38 13.95
CA SER A 356 -3.28 -3.04 12.99
C SER A 356 -2.71 -2.84 11.57
N PHE A 357 -3.46 -3.29 10.56
CA PHE A 357 -3.08 -3.18 9.15
C PHE A 357 -3.77 -2.01 8.47
N THR A 358 -3.02 -1.13 7.81
CA THR A 358 -3.63 0.01 7.12
C THR A 358 -4.48 -0.45 5.93
N PRO A 359 -5.52 0.32 5.57
CA PRO A 359 -6.34 0.01 4.41
C PRO A 359 -5.48 -0.12 3.15
N PRO A 360 -5.72 -1.15 2.31
CA PRO A 360 -5.03 -1.28 1.03
C PRO A 360 -5.21 -0.01 0.18
N TYR A 361 -4.14 0.42 -0.50
CA TYR A 361 -4.12 1.59 -1.39
C TYR A 361 -4.25 2.97 -0.71
N HIS A 362 -4.14 3.05 0.61
CA HIS A 362 -4.26 4.30 1.39
C HIS A 362 -2.95 4.70 2.09
N CYS A 363 -1.86 4.83 1.31
CA CYS A 363 -0.54 5.22 1.83
C CYS A 363 -0.54 6.58 2.57
N GLU A 364 -1.51 7.45 2.30
CA GLU A 364 -1.71 8.73 2.99
C GLU A 364 -2.14 8.60 4.45
N LEU A 365 -2.52 7.39 4.88
CA LEU A 365 -2.80 7.03 6.26
C LEU A 365 -1.55 6.49 7.00
N GLN A 366 -0.42 6.32 6.31
CA GLN A 366 0.86 5.91 6.88
C GLN A 366 1.84 7.09 6.92
N PRO A 367 2.05 7.75 8.07
CA PRO A 367 2.92 8.92 8.17
C PRO A 367 4.37 8.64 7.75
N ILE A 368 4.84 7.39 7.88
CA ILE A 368 6.19 6.98 7.49
C ILE A 368 6.44 7.08 5.98
N GLU A 369 5.41 7.00 5.15
CA GLU A 369 5.52 7.28 3.71
C GLU A 369 5.98 8.73 3.43
N GLY A 370 5.56 9.66 4.30
CA GLY A 370 6.05 11.04 4.26
C GLY A 370 7.52 11.16 4.67
N VAL A 371 7.99 10.33 5.60
CA VAL A 371 9.40 10.25 5.98
C VAL A 371 10.24 9.81 4.79
N TRP A 372 9.79 8.79 4.04
CA TRP A 372 10.45 8.34 2.81
C TRP A 372 10.56 9.44 1.76
N VAL A 373 9.50 10.23 1.56
CA VAL A 373 9.53 11.38 0.65
C VAL A 373 10.61 12.39 1.05
N VAL A 374 10.74 12.69 2.34
CA VAL A 374 11.74 13.65 2.85
C VAL A 374 13.16 13.13 2.64
N VAL A 375 13.47 11.91 3.08
CA VAL A 375 14.86 11.40 3.03
C VAL A 375 15.31 11.07 1.61
N LYS A 376 14.43 10.50 0.76
CA LYS A 376 14.76 10.25 -0.65
C LYS A 376 14.85 11.55 -1.46
N GLY A 377 14.10 12.57 -1.06
CA GLY A 377 14.24 13.93 -1.60
C GLY A 377 15.65 14.48 -1.44
N GLU A 378 16.29 14.25 -0.29
CA GLU A 378 17.68 14.67 -0.06
C GLU A 378 18.67 13.92 -0.97
N VAL A 379 18.46 12.63 -1.20
CA VAL A 379 19.24 11.84 -2.16
C VAL A 379 19.06 12.39 -3.58
N ALA A 380 17.83 12.69 -3.98
CA ALA A 380 17.55 13.28 -5.28
C ALA A 380 18.24 14.64 -5.47
N CYS A 381 18.19 15.51 -4.46
CA CYS A 381 18.81 16.84 -4.48
C CYS A 381 20.34 16.80 -4.44
N SER A 382 20.92 15.80 -3.79
CA SER A 382 22.39 15.62 -3.68
C SER A 382 22.98 14.79 -4.81
N SER A 383 22.18 14.45 -5.82
CA SER A 383 22.63 13.67 -6.97
C SER A 383 23.63 14.46 -7.85
N PRO A 384 24.57 13.78 -8.55
CA PRO A 384 24.76 12.33 -8.65
C PRO A 384 25.55 11.72 -7.49
N HIS A 385 25.26 10.45 -7.17
CA HIS A 385 26.00 9.68 -6.15
C HIS A 385 26.97 8.70 -6.82
N PRO A 386 28.21 8.53 -6.32
CA PRO A 386 29.21 7.64 -6.93
C PRO A 386 28.96 6.15 -6.69
N ASN A 387 28.31 5.78 -5.59
CA ASN A 387 28.04 4.39 -5.20
C ASN A 387 26.92 4.28 -4.15
N LEU A 388 26.46 3.06 -3.85
CA LEU A 388 25.37 2.82 -2.89
C LEU A 388 25.73 3.22 -1.45
N LEU A 389 27.01 3.18 -1.07
CA LEU A 389 27.46 3.64 0.25
C LEU A 389 27.23 5.15 0.40
N SER A 390 27.49 5.94 -0.65
CA SER A 390 27.18 7.36 -0.65
C SER A 390 25.67 7.60 -0.51
N VAL A 391 24.82 6.80 -1.16
CA VAL A 391 23.35 6.91 -0.99
C VAL A 391 22.95 6.59 0.45
N ARG A 392 23.48 5.51 1.04
CA ARG A 392 23.24 5.17 2.44
C ARG A 392 23.64 6.30 3.39
N ASN A 393 24.82 6.87 3.21
CA ASN A 393 25.30 7.96 4.06
C ASN A 393 24.42 9.21 3.93
N THR A 394 24.00 9.56 2.71
CA THR A 394 23.04 10.66 2.49
C THR A 394 21.70 10.40 3.19
N LEU A 395 21.19 9.16 3.11
CA LEU A 395 19.97 8.77 3.82
C LEU A 395 20.11 8.89 5.33
N LEU A 396 21.20 8.36 5.92
CA LEU A 396 21.48 8.45 7.36
C LEU A 396 21.56 9.89 7.84
N GLU A 397 22.26 10.75 7.11
CA GLU A 397 22.33 12.19 7.40
C GLU A 397 20.96 12.87 7.26
N ALA A 398 20.15 12.46 6.28
CA ALA A 398 18.79 12.97 6.11
C ALA A 398 17.88 12.55 7.29
N PHE A 399 17.93 11.30 7.75
CA PHE A 399 17.23 10.85 8.96
C PHE A 399 17.63 11.70 10.16
N LYS A 400 18.94 11.91 10.37
CA LYS A 400 19.46 12.66 11.50
C LYS A 400 19.09 14.15 11.48
N ARG A 401 19.14 14.79 10.30
CA ARG A 401 19.03 16.26 10.18
C ARG A 401 17.65 16.75 9.82
N LYS A 402 16.85 15.96 9.09
CA LYS A 402 15.56 16.39 8.53
C LYS A 402 14.37 15.78 9.24
N ILE A 403 14.51 14.58 9.80
CA ILE A 403 13.40 13.89 10.49
C ILE A 403 13.36 14.33 11.95
N THR A 404 12.82 15.53 12.15
CA THR A 404 12.61 16.09 13.49
C THR A 404 11.23 15.70 14.02
N SER A 405 11.03 15.89 15.32
CA SER A 405 9.73 15.70 15.95
C SER A 405 8.63 16.52 15.27
N GLN A 406 8.91 17.78 14.90
CA GLN A 406 7.92 18.62 14.21
C GLN A 406 7.50 18.04 12.85
N VAL A 407 8.44 17.45 12.12
CA VAL A 407 8.15 16.79 10.83
C VAL A 407 7.27 15.57 11.04
N ILE A 408 7.64 14.67 11.95
CA ILE A 408 6.86 13.46 12.26
C ILE A 408 5.43 13.82 12.70
N LEU A 409 5.29 14.78 13.62
CA LEU A 409 3.97 15.23 14.09
C LEU A 409 3.15 15.90 12.98
N GLY A 410 3.81 16.62 12.06
CA GLY A 410 3.14 17.20 10.90
C GLY A 410 2.59 16.12 9.94
N LEU A 411 3.36 15.07 9.70
CA LEU A 411 2.97 13.92 8.88
C LEU A 411 1.83 13.13 9.55
N TRP A 412 1.95 12.87 10.86
CA TRP A 412 0.93 12.19 11.64
C TRP A 412 -0.40 12.96 11.66
N ARG A 413 -0.37 14.27 11.94
CA ARG A 413 -1.58 15.11 11.89
C ARG A 413 -2.22 15.14 10.50
N ARG A 414 -1.43 15.04 9.43
CA ARG A 414 -1.97 14.94 8.07
C ARG A 414 -2.69 13.62 7.85
N ALA A 415 -2.10 12.50 8.26
CA ALA A 415 -2.77 11.19 8.22
C ALA A 415 -4.07 11.20 9.03
N LEU A 416 -4.03 11.76 10.24
CA LEU A 416 -5.21 11.94 11.09
C LEU A 416 -6.28 12.82 10.44
N LYS A 417 -5.89 13.89 9.75
CA LYS A 417 -6.82 14.75 9.01
C LYS A 417 -7.47 13.98 7.86
N ASN A 418 -6.68 13.25 7.07
CA ASN A 418 -7.19 12.43 5.98
C ASN A 418 -8.17 11.37 6.49
N ALA A 419 -7.82 10.68 7.58
CA ALA A 419 -8.68 9.73 8.28
C ALA A 419 -10.03 10.36 8.68
N LYS A 420 -10.01 11.56 9.29
CA LYS A 420 -11.24 12.31 9.64
C LYS A 420 -12.06 12.71 8.41
N GLU A 421 -11.42 13.09 7.30
CA GLU A 421 -12.10 13.44 6.05
C GLU A 421 -12.79 12.21 5.43
N TYR A 422 -12.14 11.03 5.50
CA TYR A 422 -12.78 9.76 5.12
C TYR A 422 -14.02 9.46 5.94
N PHE A 423 -13.99 9.76 7.24
CA PHE A 423 -15.15 9.57 8.12
C PHE A 423 -16.30 10.55 7.80
N LYS A 424 -16.01 11.85 7.67
CA LYS A 424 -17.02 12.89 7.41
C LYS A 424 -17.72 12.76 6.07
N SER A 425 -16.96 12.47 5.01
CA SER A 425 -17.53 12.28 3.66
C SER A 425 -18.48 11.07 3.57
N ASP A 426 -18.51 10.21 4.59
CA ASP A 426 -19.45 9.10 4.73
C ASP A 426 -20.70 9.47 5.55
N GLU A 427 -20.59 10.34 6.57
CA GLU A 427 -21.73 10.91 7.31
C GLU A 427 -22.60 11.80 6.41
N ASP A 428 -21.99 12.70 5.63
CA ASP A 428 -22.70 13.55 4.68
C ASP A 428 -23.40 12.72 3.59
N ALA A 429 -22.88 11.53 3.28
CA ALA A 429 -23.50 10.60 2.35
C ALA A 429 -24.69 9.83 2.95
N GLN A 430 -24.84 9.80 4.27
CA GLN A 430 -25.99 9.24 5.00
C GLN A 430 -27.06 10.32 5.22
N LEU A 431 -26.67 11.55 5.57
CA LEU A 431 -27.61 12.66 5.85
C LEU A 431 -28.39 13.16 4.62
N ILE A 432 -27.86 12.99 3.41
CA ILE A 432 -28.58 13.35 2.17
C ILE A 432 -29.80 12.43 1.92
N ASP A 433 -29.84 11.23 2.50
CA ASP A 433 -30.98 10.31 2.35
C ASP A 433 -32.15 10.65 3.30
N ASP A 434 -31.92 11.39 4.41
CA ASP A 434 -32.95 11.77 5.38
C ASP A 434 -33.69 13.07 5.04
N GLU A 435 -33.12 13.95 4.20
CA GLU A 435 -33.66 15.28 3.91
C GLU A 435 -34.55 15.35 2.64
N PHE A 436 -34.81 14.21 1.99
CA PHE A 436 -35.64 14.14 0.77
C PHE A 436 -36.96 13.38 0.94
N ASN A 437 -37.50 13.39 2.16
CA ASN A 437 -38.78 12.76 2.47
C ASN A 437 -39.68 13.67 3.31
N ASP A 438 -39.84 14.93 2.90
CA ASP A 438 -41.04 15.69 3.25
C ASP A 438 -41.26 16.83 2.24
N ASP A 439 -42.13 16.59 1.26
CA ASP A 439 -43.08 17.58 0.75
C ASP A 439 -44.18 16.85 -0.03
N SER A 440 -45.17 16.42 0.75
CA SER A 440 -46.61 16.40 0.50
C SER A 440 -47.14 16.08 -0.92
N ASP A 441 -47.80 14.94 -1.00
CA ASP A 441 -48.97 14.66 -1.85
C ASP A 441 -50.03 15.80 -1.75
N SER A 442 -50.55 16.25 -2.90
CA SER A 442 -51.95 16.64 -3.02
C SER A 442 -52.44 16.60 -4.48
N ASP A 443 -53.29 15.61 -4.72
CA ASP A 443 -54.56 15.65 -5.46
C ASP A 443 -54.60 15.64 -7.00
N GLU A 444 -55.05 14.48 -7.47
CA GLU A 444 -56.24 14.21 -8.30
C GLU A 444 -56.41 14.83 -9.70
N ASP A 445 -56.62 13.91 -10.64
CA ASP A 445 -57.63 13.93 -11.71
C ASP A 445 -57.67 15.09 -12.73
N HIS A 446 -57.33 14.77 -13.99
CA HIS A 446 -58.36 14.37 -14.95
C HIS A 446 -57.82 14.17 -16.38
N VAL A 447 -58.42 13.16 -17.00
CA VAL A 447 -58.59 12.89 -18.43
C VAL A 447 -58.93 14.16 -19.25
N ILE A 448 -58.19 14.42 -20.34
CA ILE A 448 -58.51 14.19 -21.77
C ILE A 448 -57.22 14.32 -22.57
#